data_AF-A0A101GJ92-F1
#
_entry.id   AF-A0A101GJ92-F1
#
_cell.length_a   1.000
_cell.length_b   1.000
_cell.length_c   1.000
_cell.angle_alpha   90.00
_cell.angle_beta   90.00
_cell.angle_gamma   90.00
#
_symmetry.space_group_name_H-M   'P 1'
#
loop_
_entity.id
_entity.type
_entity.pdbx_description
1 polymer ?
#
loop_
_entity_poly.entity_id
_entity_poly.type
_entity_poly.pdbx_seq_one_letter_code
_entity_poly.pdbx_strand_id
1 'polypeptide(L)'
;MFRISGISTDWPVETELFRVRERHSRTINLEDKSSKRFSLVAEVASLGPRSAWLEELPCVKEGDELVFIPLPDAGTIVFDPEIKPGVPNSRWRPLWREWIFLTGDLELPLPGEPESVEEIVALVGLGPGHTPAGDDWITGWIVALKWCGNQETDILLESFLRFFQKGVTTWLSENIISDALEGKTWIGPLRLIDALQSNSPQEVQDAAGTLLQWGHTSGRAWLAGFASGLEKALNRKESSI
;
A
#
# COMPACT_ATOMS: atom_id res chain seq x y z
N MET A 1 23.04 19.76 -5.45
CA MET A 1 21.99 19.74 -4.40
C MET A 1 20.80 19.07 -5.05
N PHE A 2 20.30 17.97 -4.48
CA PHE A 2 19.14 17.28 -5.05
C PHE A 2 17.89 18.11 -4.76
N ARG A 3 17.06 18.31 -5.78
CA ARG A 3 15.79 19.03 -5.67
C ARG A 3 14.66 18.04 -5.40
N ILE A 4 13.79 18.35 -4.44
CA ILE A 4 12.55 17.62 -4.24
C ILE A 4 11.49 18.19 -5.16
N SER A 5 10.86 17.31 -5.93
CA SER A 5 9.74 17.65 -6.80
C SER A 5 8.40 17.26 -6.18
N GLY A 6 8.39 16.31 -5.23
CA GLY A 6 7.20 16.00 -4.42
C GLY A 6 7.54 15.36 -3.08
N ILE A 7 6.66 15.49 -2.10
CA ILE A 7 6.90 15.02 -0.72
C ILE A 7 5.59 14.57 -0.06
N SER A 8 5.65 13.53 0.75
CA SER A 8 4.49 13.14 1.56
C SER A 8 4.31 14.09 2.75
N THR A 9 3.06 14.34 3.16
CA THR A 9 2.74 15.21 4.31
C THR A 9 3.30 14.68 5.63
N ASP A 10 3.55 13.37 5.71
CA ASP A 10 4.14 12.70 6.87
C ASP A 10 5.66 12.50 6.77
N TRP A 11 6.31 13.17 5.81
CA TRP A 11 7.76 13.26 5.72
C TRP A 11 8.34 14.04 6.91
N PRO A 12 9.48 13.63 7.48
CA PRO A 12 10.00 14.24 8.70
C PRO A 12 10.48 15.66 8.43
N VAL A 13 10.17 16.56 9.37
CA VAL A 13 10.51 18.00 9.30
C VAL A 13 11.93 18.25 9.83
N GLU A 14 12.43 17.35 10.67
CA GLU A 14 13.77 17.44 11.25
C GLU A 14 14.80 16.64 10.45
N THR A 15 16.05 17.10 10.49
CA THR A 15 17.16 16.37 9.87
C THR A 15 17.46 15.11 10.69
N GLU A 16 17.06 13.96 10.15
CA GLU A 16 17.35 12.66 10.73
C GLU A 16 18.47 11.94 9.97
N LEU A 17 19.20 11.09 10.68
CA LEU A 17 20.15 10.16 10.09
C LEU A 17 19.39 8.91 9.64
N PHE A 18 19.38 8.65 8.34
CA PHE A 18 18.85 7.42 7.77
C PHE A 18 19.97 6.48 7.39
N ARG A 19 19.66 5.19 7.42
CA ARG A 19 20.48 4.16 6.78
C ARG A 19 19.79 3.69 5.50
N VAL A 20 20.55 3.55 4.42
CA VAL A 20 20.06 2.97 3.18
C VAL A 20 19.83 1.48 3.39
N ARG A 21 18.56 1.08 3.36
CA ARG A 21 18.15 -0.30 3.59
C ARG A 21 18.11 -1.11 2.30
N GLU A 22 17.57 -0.54 1.22
CA GLU A 22 17.52 -1.20 -0.09
C GLU A 22 17.63 -0.14 -1.21
N ARG A 23 18.31 -0.48 -2.31
CA ARG A 23 18.43 0.37 -3.50
C ARG A 23 17.94 -0.37 -4.74
N HIS A 24 16.83 0.09 -5.29
CA HIS A 24 16.28 -0.33 -6.59
C HIS A 24 16.39 0.81 -7.59
N SER A 25 16.38 0.54 -8.90
CA SER A 25 16.59 1.55 -9.96
C SER A 25 15.80 2.85 -9.75
N ARG A 26 14.54 2.78 -9.31
CA ARG A 26 13.60 3.90 -9.12
C ARG A 26 13.28 4.26 -7.67
N THR A 27 13.84 3.52 -6.70
CA THR A 27 13.48 3.69 -5.28
C THR A 27 14.68 3.42 -4.38
N ILE A 28 14.85 4.25 -3.36
CA ILE A 28 15.77 4.00 -2.26
C ILE A 28 14.94 3.89 -1.00
N ASN A 29 14.93 2.71 -0.39
CA ASN A 29 14.31 2.52 0.92
C ASN A 29 15.33 2.83 2.00
N LEU A 30 14.89 3.61 2.97
CA LEU A 30 15.66 4.11 4.09
C LEU A 30 15.01 3.63 5.39
N GLU A 31 15.83 3.40 6.41
CA GLU A 31 15.37 3.14 7.77
C GLU A 31 15.92 4.19 8.73
N ASP A 32 15.09 4.63 9.66
CA ASP A 32 15.53 5.44 10.81
C ASP A 32 16.05 4.53 11.95
N LYS A 33 16.38 5.14 13.09
CA LYS A 33 16.83 4.41 14.29
C LYS A 33 15.74 3.52 14.92
N SER A 34 14.47 3.73 14.57
CA SER A 34 13.32 2.95 15.04
C SER A 34 12.91 1.84 14.06
N SER A 35 13.69 1.66 12.99
CA SER A 35 13.41 0.75 11.87
C SER A 35 12.16 1.12 11.05
N LYS A 36 11.66 2.36 11.18
CA LYS A 36 10.55 2.90 10.37
C LYS A 36 11.07 3.20 8.97
N ARG A 37 10.29 2.79 7.96
CA ARG A 37 10.60 3.00 6.54
C ARG A 37 10.37 4.44 6.09
N PHE A 38 11.31 4.96 5.32
CA PHE A 38 11.19 6.15 4.47
C PHE A 38 11.63 5.78 3.05
N SER A 39 11.22 6.52 2.03
CA SER A 39 11.61 6.23 0.65
C SER A 39 11.94 7.47 -0.17
N LEU A 40 13.06 7.44 -0.89
CA LEU A 40 13.32 8.34 -2.00
C LEU A 40 12.85 7.68 -3.29
N VAL A 41 12.04 8.36 -4.09
CA VAL A 41 11.47 7.80 -5.32
C VAL A 41 11.83 8.66 -6.53
N ALA A 42 11.88 8.06 -7.72
CA ALA A 42 12.24 8.74 -8.96
C ALA A 42 11.03 9.30 -9.73
N GLU A 43 9.80 9.03 -9.28
CA GLU A 43 8.58 9.50 -9.95
C GLU A 43 7.44 9.76 -8.97
N VAL A 44 6.55 10.69 -9.36
CA VAL A 44 5.34 11.03 -8.61
C VAL A 44 4.43 9.82 -8.38
N ALA A 45 4.38 8.88 -9.32
CA ALA A 45 3.53 7.69 -9.25
C ALA A 45 3.96 6.68 -8.16
N SER A 46 5.16 6.85 -7.60
CA SER A 46 5.68 6.03 -6.51
C SER A 46 5.58 6.71 -5.15
N LEU A 47 5.00 7.92 -5.07
CA LEU A 47 4.75 8.57 -3.78
C LEU A 47 3.83 7.71 -2.91
N GLY A 48 4.22 7.60 -1.65
CA GLY A 48 3.55 6.86 -0.60
C GLY A 48 3.85 7.45 0.78
N PRO A 49 3.54 6.71 1.86
CA PRO A 49 3.85 7.14 3.22
C PRO A 49 5.35 7.37 3.38
N ARG A 50 5.71 8.48 4.02
CA ARG A 50 7.10 8.91 4.29
C ARG A 50 7.98 8.81 3.04
N SER A 51 7.55 9.43 1.94
CA SER A 51 8.30 9.44 0.69
C SER A 51 8.63 10.84 0.18
N ALA A 52 9.77 10.96 -0.50
CA ALA A 52 10.16 12.15 -1.24
C ALA A 52 10.53 11.77 -2.68
N TRP A 53 9.94 12.47 -3.64
CA TRP A 53 10.25 12.36 -5.05
C TRP A 53 11.36 13.33 -5.45
N LEU A 54 12.43 12.76 -6.00
CA LEU A 54 13.55 13.48 -6.59
C LEU A 54 13.63 13.12 -8.09
N GLU A 55 13.94 14.10 -8.93
CA GLU A 55 14.17 13.86 -10.38
C GLU A 55 15.39 12.95 -10.61
N GLU A 56 16.38 13.06 -9.73
CA GLU A 56 17.58 12.21 -9.74
C GLU A 56 17.83 11.64 -8.34
N LEU A 57 17.84 10.31 -8.25
CA LEU A 57 18.15 9.61 -7.01
C LEU A 57 19.65 9.67 -6.71
N PRO A 58 20.05 9.85 -5.44
CA PRO A 58 21.46 9.87 -5.08
C PRO A 58 22.15 8.53 -5.38
N CYS A 59 23.44 8.60 -5.67
CA CYS A 59 24.29 7.43 -5.86
C CYS A 59 24.78 6.94 -4.49
N VAL A 60 24.09 5.92 -3.97
CA VAL A 60 24.33 5.32 -2.64
C VAL A 60 24.24 3.80 -2.75
N LYS A 61 24.80 3.13 -1.75
CA LYS A 61 24.77 1.68 -1.59
C LYS A 61 24.00 1.31 -0.33
N GLU A 62 23.54 0.06 -0.30
CA GLU A 62 22.99 -0.51 0.93
C GLU A 62 24.00 -0.41 2.08
N GLY A 63 23.51 0.03 3.23
CA GLY A 63 24.31 0.27 4.43
C GLY A 63 24.90 1.68 4.52
N ASP A 64 24.89 2.48 3.45
CA ASP A 64 25.32 3.88 3.52
C ASP A 64 24.42 4.68 4.48
N GLU A 65 25.01 5.63 5.18
CA GLU A 65 24.27 6.57 6.02
C GLU A 65 23.99 7.88 5.27
N LEU A 66 22.76 8.37 5.38
CA LEU A 66 22.29 9.61 4.80
C LEU A 66 21.79 10.53 5.90
N VAL A 67 22.57 11.56 6.19
CA VAL A 67 22.17 12.69 7.05
C VAL A 67 21.29 13.68 6.27
N PHE A 68 21.34 13.62 4.93
CA PHE A 68 20.73 14.62 4.07
C PHE A 68 19.33 14.21 3.61
N ILE A 69 18.34 14.87 4.21
CA ILE A 69 17.00 15.02 3.65
C ILE A 69 16.91 16.42 3.02
N PRO A 70 16.64 16.55 1.72
CA PRO A 70 16.35 17.88 1.16
C PRO A 70 15.06 18.43 1.79
N LEU A 71 15.01 19.73 2.08
CA LEU A 71 13.78 20.39 2.51
C LEU A 71 12.94 20.75 1.27
N PRO A 72 11.60 20.73 1.36
CA PRO A 72 10.75 21.11 0.24
C PRO A 72 10.91 22.60 -0.08
N ASP A 73 11.10 22.90 -1.36
CA ASP A 73 11.12 24.28 -1.88
C ASP A 73 9.72 24.74 -2.31
N ALA A 74 9.57 26.03 -2.60
CA ALA A 74 8.34 26.56 -3.18
C ALA A 74 7.98 25.80 -4.48
N GLY A 75 6.73 25.33 -4.58
CA GLY A 75 6.23 24.55 -5.72
C GLY A 75 6.43 23.03 -5.60
N THR A 76 6.97 22.53 -4.49
CA THR A 76 7.00 21.08 -4.20
C THR A 76 5.58 20.51 -4.18
N ILE A 77 5.34 19.41 -4.91
CA ILE A 77 4.06 18.70 -4.86
C ILE A 77 3.90 18.07 -3.49
N VAL A 78 2.77 18.31 -2.83
CA VAL A 78 2.47 17.71 -1.53
C VAL A 78 1.50 16.55 -1.74
N PHE A 79 1.87 15.38 -1.24
CA PHE A 79 1.08 14.16 -1.30
C PHE A 79 0.58 13.80 0.10
N ASP A 80 -0.73 13.66 0.26
CA ASP A 80 -1.35 13.19 1.49
C ASP A 80 -1.57 11.67 1.40
N PRO A 81 -0.86 10.84 2.18
CA PRO A 81 -0.99 9.39 2.12
C PRO A 81 -2.24 8.86 2.85
N GLU A 82 -2.99 9.72 3.56
CA GLU A 82 -4.13 9.28 4.37
C GLU A 82 -5.27 8.70 3.53
N ILE A 83 -5.75 7.53 3.98
CA ILE A 83 -6.95 6.88 3.45
C ILE A 83 -8.16 7.58 4.06
N LYS A 84 -8.87 8.36 3.25
CA LYS A 84 -10.06 9.11 3.68
C LYS A 84 -11.27 8.18 3.64
N PRO A 85 -12.13 8.16 4.69
CA PRO A 85 -13.33 7.32 4.70
C PRO A 85 -14.22 7.56 3.48
N GLY A 86 -14.75 6.49 2.92
CA GLY A 86 -15.63 6.55 1.76
C GLY A 86 -16.18 5.17 1.38
N VAL A 87 -17.02 5.13 0.36
CA VAL A 87 -17.54 3.87 -0.19
C VAL A 87 -17.43 3.91 -1.70
N PRO A 88 -17.18 2.77 -2.37
CA PRO A 88 -17.20 2.71 -3.81
C PRO A 88 -18.62 2.90 -4.35
N ASN A 89 -18.72 3.38 -5.59
CA ASN A 89 -19.96 3.34 -6.34
C ASN A 89 -20.33 1.89 -6.67
N SER A 90 -21.53 1.46 -6.24
CA SER A 90 -22.03 0.09 -6.35
C SER A 90 -22.07 -0.43 -7.80
N ARG A 91 -22.09 0.44 -8.80
CA ARG A 91 -22.00 0.04 -10.22
C ARG A 91 -20.72 -0.71 -10.57
N TRP A 92 -19.63 -0.47 -9.83
CA TRP A 92 -18.34 -1.12 -10.08
C TRP A 92 -18.25 -2.49 -9.39
N ARG A 93 -19.28 -2.89 -8.66
CA ARG A 93 -19.30 -4.17 -7.94
C ARG A 93 -19.03 -5.39 -8.80
N PRO A 94 -19.61 -5.52 -10.00
CA PRO A 94 -19.25 -6.62 -10.89
C PRO A 94 -17.76 -6.62 -11.24
N LEU A 95 -17.16 -5.45 -11.50
CA LEU A 95 -15.76 -5.32 -11.90
C LEU A 95 -14.80 -5.71 -10.78
N TRP A 96 -14.95 -5.17 -9.56
CA TRP A 96 -13.99 -5.53 -8.50
C TRP A 96 -14.14 -6.99 -8.08
N ARG A 97 -15.32 -7.60 -8.21
CA ARG A 97 -15.48 -9.05 -7.99
C ARG A 97 -14.67 -9.88 -8.99
N GLU A 98 -14.39 -9.37 -10.17
CA GLU A 98 -13.47 -10.04 -11.11
C GLU A 98 -12.03 -10.07 -10.57
N TRP A 99 -11.62 -9.05 -9.80
CA TRP A 99 -10.28 -9.01 -9.22
C TRP A 99 -10.05 -10.07 -8.15
N ILE A 100 -11.10 -10.57 -7.48
CA ILE A 100 -10.98 -11.68 -6.53
C ILE A 100 -10.43 -12.93 -7.24
N PHE A 101 -10.82 -13.17 -8.49
CA PHE A 101 -10.35 -14.32 -9.27
C PHE A 101 -8.85 -14.24 -9.62
N LEU A 102 -8.19 -13.09 -9.44
CA LEU A 102 -6.74 -13.01 -9.58
C LEU A 102 -6.04 -13.89 -8.54
N THR A 103 -6.65 -14.19 -7.38
CA THR A 103 -6.10 -15.17 -6.42
C THR A 103 -5.84 -16.56 -7.02
N GLY A 104 -6.61 -16.94 -8.06
CA GLY A 104 -6.47 -18.22 -8.75
C GLY A 104 -5.47 -18.22 -9.91
N ASP A 105 -4.73 -17.13 -10.13
CA ASP A 105 -3.67 -17.08 -11.13
C ASP A 105 -2.55 -18.07 -10.78
N LEU A 106 -2.11 -18.87 -11.75
CA LEU A 106 -1.07 -19.89 -11.55
C LEU A 106 0.26 -19.28 -11.10
N GLU A 107 0.49 -18.00 -11.38
CA GLU A 107 1.69 -17.29 -10.94
C GLU A 107 1.57 -16.70 -9.53
N LEU A 108 0.37 -16.69 -8.94
CA LEU A 108 0.12 -16.19 -7.59
C LEU A 108 0.12 -17.34 -6.58
N PRO A 109 1.04 -17.36 -5.60
CA PRO A 109 1.11 -18.40 -4.59
C PRO A 109 0.12 -18.16 -3.45
N LEU A 110 -1.11 -17.75 -3.75
CA LEU A 110 -2.15 -17.52 -2.76
C LEU A 110 -3.07 -18.74 -2.68
N PRO A 111 -3.50 -19.18 -1.48
CA PRO A 111 -4.67 -20.01 -1.38
C PRO A 111 -5.88 -19.22 -1.91
N GLY A 112 -6.99 -19.91 -2.20
CA GLY A 112 -8.25 -19.23 -2.53
C GLY A 112 -8.67 -18.21 -1.45
N GLU A 113 -9.78 -17.51 -1.68
CA GLU A 113 -10.22 -16.42 -0.81
C GLU A 113 -10.30 -16.85 0.68
N PRO A 114 -9.56 -16.19 1.60
CA PRO A 114 -9.57 -16.56 3.01
C PRO A 114 -10.91 -16.19 3.67
N GLU A 115 -11.41 -17.08 4.52
CA GLU A 115 -12.70 -16.97 5.18
C GLU A 115 -12.60 -16.48 6.63
N SER A 116 -11.42 -16.64 7.27
CA SER A 116 -11.15 -16.28 8.67
C SER A 116 -9.94 -15.34 8.83
N VAL A 117 -9.83 -14.70 9.99
CA VAL A 117 -8.67 -13.84 10.30
C VAL A 117 -7.38 -14.66 10.42
N GLU A 118 -7.48 -15.88 10.93
CA GLU A 118 -6.38 -16.83 11.06
C GLU A 118 -5.81 -17.24 9.68
N GLU A 119 -6.69 -17.46 8.70
CA GLU A 119 -6.28 -17.71 7.31
C GLU A 119 -5.62 -16.49 6.67
N ILE A 120 -6.13 -15.28 6.94
CA ILE A 120 -5.50 -14.03 6.47
C ILE A 120 -4.11 -13.88 7.08
N VAL A 121 -3.94 -14.16 8.38
CA VAL A 121 -2.63 -14.12 9.06
C VAL A 121 -1.68 -15.17 8.49
N ALA A 122 -2.18 -16.33 8.06
CA ALA A 122 -1.37 -17.36 7.42
C ALA A 122 -0.81 -16.92 6.04
N LEU A 123 -1.32 -15.83 5.45
CA LEU A 123 -0.77 -15.26 4.22
C LEU A 123 0.50 -14.42 4.47
N VAL A 124 0.80 -14.02 5.72
CA VAL A 124 1.94 -13.15 5.98
C VAL A 124 3.24 -13.84 5.54
N GLY A 125 4.01 -13.19 4.69
CA GLY A 125 5.25 -13.72 4.11
C GLY A 125 5.07 -14.79 3.03
N LEU A 126 3.84 -15.08 2.60
CA LEU A 126 3.57 -16.09 1.58
C LEU A 126 3.92 -15.60 0.16
N GLY A 127 4.90 -16.24 -0.46
CA GLY A 127 5.37 -15.95 -1.81
C GLY A 127 6.78 -15.37 -1.86
N PRO A 128 7.41 -15.31 -3.04
CA PRO A 128 8.79 -14.83 -3.19
C PRO A 128 8.88 -13.30 -3.24
N GLY A 129 10.09 -12.77 -3.06
CA GLY A 129 10.44 -11.36 -3.31
C GLY A 129 10.45 -10.47 -2.07
N HIS A 130 10.67 -9.17 -2.28
CA HIS A 130 10.67 -8.16 -1.20
C HIS A 130 9.26 -7.83 -0.71
N THR A 131 8.26 -8.07 -1.55
CA THR A 131 6.83 -7.99 -1.23
C THR A 131 6.17 -9.31 -1.61
N PRO A 132 6.16 -10.31 -0.71
CA PRO A 132 5.43 -11.55 -0.90
C PRO A 132 3.96 -11.29 -1.26
N ALA A 133 3.42 -12.09 -2.19
CA ALA A 133 2.05 -11.90 -2.69
C ALA A 133 1.00 -11.91 -1.57
N GLY A 134 1.21 -12.72 -0.52
CA GLY A 134 0.36 -12.71 0.67
C GLY A 134 0.31 -11.38 1.39
N ASP A 135 1.43 -10.68 1.49
CA ASP A 135 1.50 -9.35 2.12
C ASP A 135 0.85 -8.27 1.24
N ASP A 136 1.01 -8.36 -0.08
CA ASP A 136 0.35 -7.47 -1.03
C ASP A 136 -1.17 -7.62 -0.93
N TRP A 137 -1.67 -8.87 -0.88
CA TRP A 137 -3.08 -9.17 -0.65
C TRP A 137 -3.57 -8.59 0.68
N ILE A 138 -2.85 -8.85 1.79
CA ILE A 138 -3.18 -8.31 3.12
C ILE A 138 -3.24 -6.78 3.08
N THR A 139 -2.27 -6.14 2.43
CA THR A 139 -2.22 -4.68 2.32
C THR A 139 -3.44 -4.14 1.59
N GLY A 140 -3.83 -4.73 0.45
CA GLY A 140 -5.04 -4.37 -0.27
C GLY A 140 -6.30 -4.55 0.59
N TRP A 141 -6.40 -5.67 1.30
CA TRP A 141 -7.50 -5.98 2.20
C TRP A 141 -7.64 -4.92 3.31
N ILE A 142 -6.54 -4.58 4.00
CA ILE A 142 -6.52 -3.55 5.04
C ILE A 142 -6.94 -2.18 4.49
N VAL A 143 -6.42 -1.80 3.32
CA VAL A 143 -6.77 -0.51 2.68
C VAL A 143 -8.27 -0.43 2.39
N ALA A 144 -8.89 -1.49 1.87
CA ALA A 144 -10.33 -1.53 1.63
C ALA A 144 -11.15 -1.40 2.92
N LEU A 145 -10.76 -2.11 3.99
CA LEU A 145 -11.42 -2.03 5.29
C LEU A 145 -11.31 -0.63 5.90
N LYS A 146 -10.11 -0.03 5.87
CA LYS A 146 -9.87 1.35 6.35
C LYS A 146 -10.67 2.38 5.56
N TRP A 147 -10.75 2.20 4.25
CA TRP A 147 -11.51 3.08 3.38
C TRP A 147 -13.01 3.02 3.68
N CYS A 148 -13.59 1.82 3.73
CA CYS A 148 -15.02 1.64 3.97
C CYS A 148 -15.47 1.93 5.41
N GLY A 149 -14.53 1.81 6.37
CA GLY A 149 -14.60 2.29 7.75
C GLY A 149 -15.95 2.12 8.46
N ASN A 150 -16.09 1.05 9.25
CA ASN A 150 -17.17 0.88 10.22
C ASN A 150 -16.73 0.03 11.42
N GLN A 151 -17.58 -0.05 12.45
CA GLN A 151 -17.27 -0.78 13.68
C GLN A 151 -16.88 -2.24 13.43
N GLU A 152 -17.48 -2.91 12.45
CA GLU A 152 -17.18 -4.31 12.16
C GLU A 152 -15.83 -4.48 11.46
N THR A 153 -15.50 -3.56 10.54
CA THR A 153 -14.18 -3.56 9.91
C THR A 153 -13.09 -3.26 10.94
N ASP A 154 -13.36 -2.41 11.93
CA ASP A 154 -12.43 -2.14 13.03
C ASP A 154 -12.19 -3.39 13.88
N ILE A 155 -13.25 -4.15 14.22
CA ILE A 155 -13.12 -5.43 14.95
C ILE A 155 -12.28 -6.44 14.16
N LEU A 156 -12.44 -6.52 12.84
CA LEU A 156 -11.64 -7.40 11.99
C LEU A 156 -10.16 -7.00 11.99
N LEU A 157 -9.87 -5.70 11.87
CA LEU A 157 -8.50 -5.18 11.90
C LEU A 157 -7.86 -5.37 13.29
N GLU A 158 -8.60 -5.15 14.38
CA GLU A 158 -8.15 -5.43 15.75
C GLU A 158 -7.85 -6.92 15.95
N SER A 159 -8.69 -7.79 15.39
CA SER A 159 -8.48 -9.24 15.43
C SER A 159 -7.23 -9.64 14.65
N PHE A 160 -7.04 -9.10 13.44
CA PHE A 160 -5.83 -9.31 12.64
C PHE A 160 -4.58 -8.85 13.41
N LEU A 161 -4.60 -7.65 13.98
CA LEU A 161 -3.50 -7.09 14.77
C LEU A 161 -3.10 -7.97 15.96
N ARG A 162 -4.06 -8.64 16.59
CA ARG A 162 -3.80 -9.55 17.72
C ARG A 162 -2.98 -10.77 17.31
N PHE A 163 -3.15 -11.25 16.08
CA PHE A 163 -2.49 -12.45 15.56
C PHE A 163 -1.29 -12.14 14.68
N PHE A 164 -1.18 -10.90 14.16
CA PHE A 164 -0.06 -10.47 13.34
C PHE A 164 1.25 -10.46 14.14
N GLN A 165 2.22 -11.26 13.71
CA GLN A 165 3.54 -11.35 14.32
C GLN A 165 4.55 -10.57 13.48
N LYS A 166 5.37 -9.74 14.14
CA LYS A 166 6.49 -9.05 13.49
C LYS A 166 7.63 -10.02 13.17
N GLY A 167 8.39 -9.73 12.12
CA GLY A 167 9.57 -10.47 11.71
C GLY A 167 9.29 -11.78 10.97
N VAL A 168 8.03 -12.07 10.62
CA VAL A 168 7.63 -13.26 9.85
C VAL A 168 7.53 -13.00 8.34
N THR A 169 7.66 -11.73 7.93
CA THR A 169 7.82 -11.31 6.53
C THR A 169 9.04 -10.38 6.38
N THR A 170 9.26 -9.86 5.18
CA THR A 170 10.33 -8.90 4.87
C THR A 170 10.14 -7.59 5.65
N TRP A 171 11.25 -6.88 5.88
CA TRP A 171 11.22 -5.57 6.50
C TRP A 171 10.35 -4.57 5.71
N LEU A 172 10.38 -4.65 4.38
CA LEU A 172 9.60 -3.78 3.51
C LEU A 172 8.10 -4.05 3.67
N SER A 173 7.65 -5.31 3.52
CA SER A 173 6.25 -5.69 3.67
C SER A 173 5.70 -5.37 5.05
N GLU A 174 6.47 -5.62 6.12
CA GLU A 174 6.03 -5.29 7.48
C GLU A 174 5.74 -3.79 7.63
N ASN A 175 6.60 -2.93 7.07
CA ASN A 175 6.38 -1.48 7.08
C ASN A 175 5.18 -1.07 6.21
N ILE A 176 4.97 -1.69 5.05
CA ILE A 176 3.82 -1.44 4.18
C ILE A 176 2.50 -1.80 4.89
N ILE A 177 2.45 -2.98 5.53
CA ILE A 177 1.29 -3.42 6.30
C ILE A 177 1.05 -2.47 7.48
N SER A 178 2.11 -2.06 8.20
CA SER A 178 2.00 -1.08 9.29
C SER A 178 1.44 0.26 8.80
N ASP A 179 1.89 0.75 7.63
CA ASP A 179 1.36 1.96 7.03
C ASP A 179 -0.14 1.84 6.72
N ALA A 180 -0.57 0.72 6.13
CA ALA A 180 -1.98 0.46 5.85
C ALA A 180 -2.82 0.38 7.14
N LEU A 181 -2.31 -0.25 8.20
CA LEU A 181 -2.95 -0.31 9.52
C LEU A 181 -3.06 1.07 10.18
N GLU A 182 -2.10 1.95 9.94
CA GLU A 182 -2.12 3.37 10.33
C GLU A 182 -3.05 4.21 9.44
N GLY A 183 -3.72 3.62 8.44
CA GLY A 183 -4.65 4.31 7.56
C GLY A 183 -3.94 5.10 6.45
N LYS A 184 -2.76 4.66 6.01
CA LYS A 184 -1.96 5.32 4.98
C LYS A 184 -1.65 4.38 3.83
N THR A 185 -1.53 4.92 2.61
CA THR A 185 -1.18 4.10 1.44
C THR A 185 -0.52 4.92 0.32
N TRP A 186 -0.17 4.27 -0.78
CA TRP A 186 0.49 4.86 -1.95
C TRP A 186 -0.52 5.57 -2.85
N ILE A 187 0.01 6.48 -3.67
CA ILE A 187 -0.79 7.25 -4.63
C ILE A 187 -1.60 6.38 -5.59
N GLY A 188 -1.12 5.17 -5.94
CA GLY A 188 -1.86 4.22 -6.78
C GLY A 188 -3.19 3.78 -6.16
N PRO A 189 -3.20 3.15 -4.97
CA PRO A 189 -4.42 2.82 -4.23
C PRO A 189 -5.35 4.00 -4.01
N LEU A 190 -4.82 5.18 -3.66
CA LEU A 190 -5.66 6.38 -3.48
C LEU A 190 -6.36 6.79 -4.78
N ARG A 191 -5.63 6.77 -5.91
CA ARG A 191 -6.24 7.01 -7.24
C ARG A 191 -7.30 5.99 -7.60
N LEU A 192 -7.10 4.71 -7.25
CA LEU A 192 -8.13 3.68 -7.46
C LEU A 192 -9.37 3.96 -6.60
N ILE A 193 -9.18 4.31 -5.33
CA ILE A 193 -10.24 4.70 -4.41
C ILE A 193 -11.05 5.86 -4.99
N ASP A 194 -10.39 6.94 -5.41
CA ASP A 194 -11.04 8.11 -6.01
C ASP A 194 -11.83 7.73 -7.29
N ALA A 195 -11.22 6.93 -8.16
CA ALA A 195 -11.86 6.47 -9.39
C ALA A 195 -13.10 5.60 -9.11
N LEU A 196 -13.07 4.75 -8.10
CA LEU A 196 -14.20 3.91 -7.70
C LEU A 196 -15.34 4.71 -7.08
N GLN A 197 -15.11 5.93 -6.58
CA GLN A 197 -16.17 6.86 -6.17
C GLN A 197 -16.77 7.60 -7.37
N SER A 198 -16.03 7.68 -8.47
CA SER A 198 -16.43 8.35 -9.70
C SER A 198 -17.36 7.49 -10.55
N ASN A 199 -17.93 8.09 -11.59
CA ASN A 199 -18.76 7.43 -12.59
C ASN A 199 -18.01 7.14 -13.90
N SER A 200 -16.70 7.39 -13.94
CA SER A 200 -15.86 7.32 -15.14
C SER A 200 -15.23 5.92 -15.29
N PRO A 201 -15.66 5.11 -16.29
CA PRO A 201 -15.02 3.82 -16.55
C PRO A 201 -13.54 3.97 -16.89
N GLN A 202 -13.17 5.06 -17.56
CA GLN A 202 -11.79 5.33 -17.97
C GLN A 202 -10.87 5.52 -16.75
N GLU A 203 -11.30 6.31 -15.77
CA GLU A 203 -10.51 6.53 -14.54
C GLU A 203 -10.30 5.23 -13.77
N VAL A 204 -11.33 4.38 -13.68
CA VAL A 204 -11.22 3.07 -12.99
C VAL A 204 -10.28 2.14 -13.76
N GLN A 205 -10.40 2.07 -15.08
CA GLN A 205 -9.53 1.24 -15.92
C GLN A 205 -8.07 1.71 -15.85
N ASP A 206 -7.81 3.00 -15.92
CA ASP A 206 -6.45 3.55 -15.85
C ASP A 206 -5.82 3.32 -14.47
N ALA A 207 -6.59 3.54 -13.40
CA ALA A 207 -6.10 3.30 -12.04
C ALA A 207 -5.81 1.81 -11.78
N ALA A 208 -6.75 0.92 -12.13
CA ALA A 208 -6.55 -0.53 -11.98
C ALA A 208 -5.43 -1.05 -12.89
N GLY A 209 -5.36 -0.57 -14.14
CA GLY A 209 -4.32 -0.92 -15.11
C GLY A 209 -2.93 -0.48 -14.67
N THR A 210 -2.83 0.67 -13.98
CA THR A 210 -1.56 1.11 -13.36
C THR A 210 -1.14 0.17 -12.24
N LEU A 211 -2.08 -0.24 -11.37
CA LEU A 211 -1.80 -1.19 -10.30
C LEU A 211 -1.40 -2.57 -10.84
N LEU A 212 -2.01 -3.05 -11.92
CA LEU A 212 -1.66 -4.32 -12.55
C LEU A 212 -0.22 -4.36 -13.09
N GLN A 213 0.37 -3.19 -13.40
CA GLN A 213 1.76 -3.07 -13.82
C GLN A 213 2.75 -3.01 -12.63
N TRP A 214 2.25 -3.03 -11.39
CA TRP A 214 3.09 -3.01 -10.19
C TRP A 214 3.73 -4.36 -9.89
N GLY A 215 5.03 -4.44 -10.11
CA GLY A 215 5.80 -5.66 -9.88
C GLY A 215 5.34 -6.81 -10.77
N HIS A 216 5.89 -8.01 -10.53
CA HIS A 216 5.51 -9.19 -11.31
C HIS A 216 4.09 -9.66 -10.92
N THR A 217 3.86 -9.84 -9.62
CA THR A 217 2.62 -10.39 -9.06
C THR A 217 1.94 -9.47 -8.04
N SER A 218 2.67 -8.49 -7.50
CA SER A 218 2.22 -7.65 -6.39
C SER A 218 0.95 -6.86 -6.69
N GLY A 219 0.85 -6.25 -7.87
CA GLY A 219 -0.34 -5.53 -8.30
C GLY A 219 -1.60 -6.40 -8.34
N ARG A 220 -1.47 -7.62 -8.88
CA ARG A 220 -2.56 -8.60 -8.96
C ARG A 220 -3.00 -9.06 -7.57
N ALA A 221 -2.04 -9.39 -6.71
CA ALA A 221 -2.31 -9.80 -5.32
C ALA A 221 -2.99 -8.69 -4.52
N TRP A 222 -2.51 -7.45 -4.64
CA TRP A 222 -3.07 -6.29 -3.98
C TRP A 222 -4.52 -6.03 -4.41
N LEU A 223 -4.81 -6.05 -5.72
CA LEU A 223 -6.18 -5.87 -6.24
C LEU A 223 -7.13 -6.97 -5.75
N ALA A 224 -6.65 -8.21 -5.69
CA ALA A 224 -7.44 -9.32 -5.17
C ALA A 224 -7.80 -9.13 -3.70
N GLY A 225 -6.82 -8.75 -2.87
CA GLY A 225 -7.06 -8.47 -1.45
C GLY A 225 -7.96 -7.26 -1.21
N PHE A 226 -7.76 -6.20 -1.99
CA PHE A 226 -8.60 -5.01 -1.95
C PHE A 226 -10.07 -5.35 -2.29
N ALA A 227 -10.30 -6.14 -3.34
CA ALA A 227 -11.65 -6.58 -3.70
C ALA A 227 -12.31 -7.46 -2.63
N SER A 228 -11.58 -8.42 -2.06
CA SER A 228 -12.07 -9.23 -0.93
C SER A 228 -12.41 -8.36 0.28
N GLY A 229 -11.58 -7.35 0.60
CA GLY A 229 -11.84 -6.39 1.67
C GLY A 229 -13.11 -5.56 1.43
N LEU A 230 -13.35 -5.10 0.18
CA LEU A 230 -14.59 -4.42 -0.20
C LEU A 230 -15.81 -5.31 0.02
N GLU A 231 -15.77 -6.56 -0.43
CA GLU A 231 -16.89 -7.49 -0.25
C GLU A 231 -17.15 -7.77 1.25
N LYS A 232 -16.12 -7.90 2.08
CA LYS A 232 -16.31 -8.03 3.54
C LYS A 232 -16.92 -6.78 4.16
N ALA A 233 -16.46 -5.59 3.76
CA ALA A 233 -16.95 -4.32 4.30
C ALA A 233 -18.38 -3.99 3.87
N LEU A 234 -18.79 -4.39 2.65
CA LEU A 234 -20.08 -4.04 2.06
C LEU A 234 -21.17 -5.08 2.32
N ASN A 235 -20.86 -6.39 2.28
CA ASN A 235 -21.88 -7.45 2.50
C ASN A 235 -22.44 -7.48 3.91
N ARG A 236 -21.70 -6.98 4.91
CA ARG A 236 -22.19 -6.96 6.28
C ARG A 236 -23.09 -5.75 6.60
N LYS A 237 -23.02 -4.68 5.79
CA LYS A 237 -24.00 -3.57 5.83
C LYS A 237 -25.40 -4.01 5.42
N GLU A 238 -25.53 -4.98 4.50
CA GLU A 238 -26.82 -5.51 4.05
C GLU A 238 -27.49 -6.42 5.09
N SER A 239 -26.76 -6.91 6.10
CA SER A 239 -27.32 -7.76 7.18
C SER A 239 -27.84 -6.96 8.39
N SER A 240 -27.71 -5.63 8.37
CA SER A 240 -28.06 -4.73 9.48
C SER A 240 -29.16 -3.72 9.10
N ILE A 241 -29.96 -4.02 8.07
CA ILE A 241 -31.15 -3.24 7.66
C ILE A 241 -32.38 -4.14 7.74
#